data_AF-A0A1A9VSK6-F1
#
_entry.id   AF-A0A1A9VSK6-F1
#
_cell.length_a   1.000
_cell.length_b   1.000
_cell.length_c   1.000
_cell.angle_alpha   90.00
_cell.angle_beta   90.00
_cell.angle_gamma   90.00
#
_symmetry.space_group_name_H-M   'P 1'
#
loop_
_entity.id
_entity.type
_entity.pdbx_description
1 polymer ?
#
loop_
_entity_poly.entity_id
_entity_poly.type
_entity_poly.pdbx_seq_one_letter_code
_entity_poly.pdbx_strand_id
1 'polypeptide(L)'
;MLESSHAWMSSGASIAADSYQYQLQSMWQKCWNTNQSLMHHLRFRERGPLKSWRPETMAEAIFSVLKEGLSLSQAARKYDIPYPTFVLYANRVHNMLGPSIDGGPDLRPKGRGRPQRILLGIWPDEHIKGVIKTVVFRDAKDLKEETFAHLSYGRHSVSI
;
A
#
# COMPACT_ATOMS: atom_id res chain seq x y z
N MET A 1 -46.54 40.02 14.63
CA MET A 1 -45.60 41.16 14.53
C MET A 1 -45.02 41.41 15.91
N LEU A 2 -43.76 41.03 16.11
CA LEU A 2 -42.80 41.67 17.03
C LEU A 2 -41.46 40.97 16.80
N GLU A 3 -40.80 41.44 15.76
CA GLU A 3 -39.36 41.28 15.57
C GLU A 3 -38.67 42.37 16.39
N SER A 4 -37.70 42.01 17.23
CA SER A 4 -36.56 42.83 17.66
C SER A 4 -35.74 42.05 18.72
N SER A 5 -34.41 42.07 18.83
CA SER A 5 -33.28 42.49 18.00
C SER A 5 -32.04 42.33 18.89
N HIS A 6 -31.42 41.14 18.98
CA HIS A 6 -30.12 40.97 19.69
C HIS A 6 -29.30 39.80 19.10
N ALA A 7 -28.96 39.90 17.81
CA ALA A 7 -28.10 38.92 17.12
C ALA A 7 -26.66 39.43 16.88
N TRP A 8 -26.20 40.37 17.68
CA TRP A 8 -24.84 40.88 17.62
C TRP A 8 -24.16 40.68 18.98
N MET A 9 -23.10 39.85 18.97
CA MET A 9 -22.07 39.74 20.01
C MET A 9 -22.39 38.87 21.24
N SER A 10 -22.18 37.56 21.10
CA SER A 10 -21.44 36.78 22.11
C SER A 10 -20.65 35.67 21.44
N SER A 11 -19.58 36.09 20.77
CA SER A 11 -18.49 35.24 20.29
C SER A 11 -17.59 34.83 21.45
N GLY A 12 -17.11 33.58 21.42
CA GLY A 12 -15.71 33.33 21.80
C GLY A 12 -15.38 32.10 22.65
N ALA A 13 -16.34 31.44 23.30
CA ALA A 13 -16.05 30.28 24.16
C ALA A 13 -16.32 28.92 23.49
N SER A 14 -17.33 28.85 22.62
CA SER A 14 -17.84 27.60 22.04
C SER A 14 -16.98 27.06 20.89
N ILE A 15 -16.48 27.89 19.97
CA ILE A 15 -15.66 27.42 18.83
C ILE A 15 -14.29 26.85 19.25
N ALA A 16 -13.72 27.36 20.34
CA ALA A 16 -12.43 26.90 20.87
C ALA A 16 -12.61 25.61 21.70
N ALA A 17 -13.72 25.51 22.45
CA ALA A 17 -14.09 24.29 23.15
C ALA A 17 -14.43 23.16 22.17
N ASP A 18 -15.19 23.45 21.10
CA ASP A 18 -15.52 22.49 20.05
C ASP A 18 -14.26 22.02 19.31
N SER A 19 -13.32 22.93 19.00
CA SER A 19 -12.05 22.55 18.36
C SER A 19 -11.14 21.74 19.30
N TYR A 20 -11.10 22.05 20.59
CA TYR A 20 -10.38 21.27 21.59
C TYR A 20 -10.99 19.88 21.79
N GLN A 21 -12.31 19.78 21.90
CA GLN A 21 -13.02 18.50 21.97
C GLN A 21 -12.80 17.67 20.71
N TYR A 22 -12.85 18.29 19.52
CA TYR A 22 -12.55 17.62 18.25
C TYR A 22 -11.10 17.15 18.15
N GLN A 23 -10.15 17.95 18.67
CA GLN A 23 -8.74 17.58 18.71
C GLN A 23 -8.50 16.38 19.64
N LEU A 24 -9.10 16.38 20.83
CA LEU A 24 -9.03 15.24 21.75
C LEU A 24 -9.68 13.99 21.15
N GLN A 25 -10.84 14.12 20.51
CA GLN A 25 -11.51 13.00 19.86
C GLN A 25 -10.69 12.46 18.68
N SER A 26 -10.07 13.35 17.90
CA SER A 26 -9.14 12.98 16.82
C SER A 26 -7.88 12.30 17.35
N MET A 27 -7.31 12.78 18.45
CA MET A 27 -6.15 12.16 19.10
C MET A 27 -6.52 10.78 19.64
N TRP A 28 -7.65 10.64 20.33
CA TRP A 28 -8.14 9.36 20.81
C TRP A 28 -8.35 8.37 19.65
N GLN A 29 -9.00 8.79 18.57
CA GLN A 29 -9.22 7.96 17.39
C GLN A 29 -7.89 7.53 16.72
N LYS A 30 -6.92 8.44 16.62
CA LYS A 30 -5.59 8.14 16.08
C LYS A 30 -4.84 7.14 16.98
N CYS A 31 -4.83 7.35 18.29
CA CYS A 31 -4.22 6.44 19.26
C CYS A 31 -4.88 5.06 19.24
N TRP A 32 -6.21 5.02 19.15
CA TRP A 32 -6.99 3.79 19.04
C TRP A 32 -6.66 3.02 17.76
N ASN A 33 -6.68 3.69 16.60
CA ASN A 33 -6.35 3.07 15.31
C ASN A 33 -4.88 2.60 15.24
N THR A 34 -3.97 3.35 15.86
CA THR A 34 -2.55 2.97 15.99
C THR A 34 -2.40 1.72 16.83
N ASN A 35 -3.09 1.64 17.98
CA ASN A 35 -3.10 0.45 18.83
C ASN A 35 -3.75 -0.76 18.14
N GLN A 36 -4.83 -0.55 17.38
CA GLN A 36 -5.43 -1.61 16.56
C GLN A 36 -4.45 -2.13 15.51
N SER A 37 -3.70 -1.26 14.84
CA SER A 37 -2.62 -1.67 13.94
C SER A 37 -1.57 -2.50 14.68
N LEU A 38 -1.04 -2.02 15.81
CA LEU A 38 -0.05 -2.75 16.62
C LEU A 38 -0.58 -4.11 17.10
N MET A 39 -1.82 -4.15 17.59
CA MET A 39 -2.50 -5.37 18.03
C MET A 39 -2.75 -6.35 16.88
N HIS A 40 -3.07 -5.86 15.67
CA HIS A 40 -3.14 -6.68 14.46
C HIS A 40 -1.80 -7.34 14.12
N HIS A 41 -0.67 -6.67 14.39
CA HIS A 41 0.68 -7.21 14.18
C HIS A 41 1.15 -8.14 15.33
N LEU A 42 0.54 -8.03 16.51
CA LEU A 42 0.85 -8.85 17.69
C LEU A 42 -0.12 -10.03 17.87
N ARG A 43 -1.05 -10.27 16.94
CA ARG A 43 -1.92 -11.45 17.01
C ARG A 43 -1.05 -12.70 16.91
N PHE A 44 -0.90 -13.37 18.04
CA PHE A 44 -0.42 -14.75 18.13
C PHE A 44 -1.49 -15.64 17.48
N ARG A 45 -1.47 -15.70 16.16
CA ARG A 45 -2.25 -16.64 15.37
C ARG A 45 -1.34 -17.83 15.17
N GLU A 46 -1.68 -18.97 15.77
CA GLU A 46 -1.17 -20.26 15.30
C GLU A 46 -1.21 -20.21 13.77
N ARG A 47 -0.04 -20.20 13.13
CA ARG A 47 -0.03 -20.16 11.68
C ARG A 47 -0.75 -21.43 11.26
N GLY A 48 -1.87 -21.27 10.56
CA GLY A 48 -2.49 -22.39 9.84
C GLY A 48 -1.47 -23.01 8.86
N PRO A 49 -1.88 -24.00 8.06
CA PRO A 49 -1.00 -24.68 7.11
C PRO A 49 -0.10 -23.64 6.41
N LEU A 50 1.21 -23.80 6.54
CA LEU A 50 2.19 -22.83 6.03
C LEU A 50 1.78 -22.44 4.61
N LYS A 51 1.89 -21.14 4.32
CA LYS A 51 1.66 -20.59 2.98
C LYS A 51 2.26 -21.54 1.92
N SER A 52 1.42 -22.19 1.11
CA SER A 52 1.87 -23.19 0.13
C SER A 52 2.80 -22.58 -0.92
N TRP A 53 2.52 -21.33 -1.28
CA TRP A 53 3.27 -20.62 -2.30
C TRP A 53 4.57 -20.02 -1.75
N ARG A 54 5.65 -20.21 -2.51
CA ARG A 54 6.98 -19.68 -2.20
C ARG A 54 7.24 -18.37 -2.97
N PRO A 55 8.17 -17.51 -2.52
CA PRO A 55 8.58 -16.31 -3.27
C PRO A 55 9.03 -16.65 -4.70
N GLU A 56 9.72 -17.77 -4.89
CA GLU A 56 10.15 -18.25 -6.21
C GLU A 56 8.94 -18.52 -7.12
N THR A 57 7.93 -19.22 -6.58
CA THR A 57 6.67 -19.50 -7.28
C THR A 57 5.92 -18.21 -7.65
N MET A 58 5.92 -17.21 -6.77
CA MET A 58 5.35 -15.88 -7.06
C MET A 58 6.11 -15.18 -8.19
N ALA A 59 7.44 -15.25 -8.17
CA ALA A 59 8.29 -14.65 -9.20
C ALA A 59 8.07 -15.30 -10.57
N GLU A 60 8.06 -16.63 -10.63
CA GLU A 60 7.76 -17.40 -11.86
C GLU A 60 6.37 -17.08 -12.39
N ALA A 61 5.37 -17.01 -11.50
CA ALA A 61 4.01 -16.66 -11.88
C ALA A 61 3.92 -15.27 -12.53
N ILE A 62 4.56 -14.25 -11.96
CA ILE A 62 4.59 -12.91 -12.55
C ILE A 62 5.36 -12.90 -13.88
N PHE A 63 6.48 -13.63 -13.96
CA PHE A 63 7.27 -13.72 -15.18
C PHE A 63 6.49 -14.39 -16.32
N SER A 64 5.72 -15.45 -16.03
CA SER A 64 4.86 -16.13 -17.01
C SER A 64 3.75 -15.22 -17.56
N VAL A 65 3.19 -14.32 -16.75
CA VAL A 65 2.22 -13.32 -17.23
C VAL A 65 2.86 -12.40 -18.27
N LEU A 66 4.10 -11.96 -18.00
CA LEU A 66 4.82 -11.03 -18.87
C LEU A 66 5.42 -11.68 -20.13
N LYS A 67 5.82 -12.95 -20.06
CA LYS A 67 6.53 -13.64 -21.17
C LYS A 67 5.68 -14.64 -21.92
N GLU A 68 4.83 -15.39 -21.23
CA GLU A 68 3.92 -16.36 -21.84
C GLU A 68 2.56 -15.73 -22.18
N GLY A 69 2.31 -14.50 -21.75
CA GLY A 69 1.04 -13.81 -21.98
C GLY A 69 -0.14 -14.42 -21.22
N LEU A 70 0.13 -15.18 -20.14
CA LEU A 70 -0.93 -15.73 -19.30
C LEU A 70 -1.76 -14.62 -18.67
N SER A 71 -3.07 -14.81 -18.57
CA SER A 71 -3.90 -13.93 -17.74
C SER A 71 -3.55 -14.10 -16.26
N LEU A 72 -3.79 -13.05 -15.46
CA LEU A 72 -3.54 -13.09 -14.01
C LEU A 72 -4.26 -14.25 -13.32
N SER A 73 -5.50 -14.54 -13.73
CA SER A 73 -6.29 -15.65 -13.18
C SER A 73 -5.71 -17.02 -13.55
N GLN A 74 -5.18 -17.16 -14.77
CA GLN A 74 -4.53 -18.41 -15.20
C GLN A 74 -3.24 -18.66 -14.43
N ALA A 75 -2.37 -17.63 -14.32
CA ALA A 75 -1.13 -17.74 -13.56
C ALA A 75 -1.40 -18.03 -12.07
N ALA A 76 -2.32 -17.30 -11.43
CA ALA A 76 -2.66 -17.55 -10.03
C ALA A 76 -3.09 -19.01 -9.77
N ARG A 77 -3.88 -19.61 -10.68
CA ARG A 77 -4.27 -21.03 -10.57
C ARG A 77 -3.12 -21.99 -10.87
N LYS A 78 -2.36 -21.75 -11.94
CA LYS A 78 -1.23 -22.60 -12.38
C LYS A 78 -0.17 -22.76 -11.28
N TYR A 79 0.07 -21.69 -10.54
CA TYR A 79 1.13 -21.62 -9.52
C TYR A 79 0.60 -21.77 -8.08
N ASP A 80 -0.68 -22.13 -7.89
CA ASP A 80 -1.33 -22.28 -6.57
C ASP A 80 -1.17 -21.05 -5.66
N ILE A 81 -1.37 -19.86 -6.22
CA ILE A 81 -1.30 -18.59 -5.50
C ILE A 81 -2.72 -18.03 -5.35
N PRO A 82 -3.16 -17.65 -4.14
CA PRO A 82 -4.44 -16.98 -3.96
C PRO A 82 -4.53 -15.72 -4.84
N TYR A 83 -5.53 -15.66 -5.72
CA TYR A 83 -5.69 -14.56 -6.69
C TYR A 83 -5.57 -13.15 -6.07
N PRO A 84 -6.21 -12.84 -4.92
CA PRO A 84 -6.05 -11.53 -4.29
C PRO A 84 -4.59 -11.20 -3.93
N THR A 85 -3.84 -12.21 -3.47
CA THR A 85 -2.41 -12.03 -3.17
C THR A 85 -1.61 -11.80 -4.45
N PHE A 86 -1.83 -12.62 -5.48
CA PHE A 86 -1.11 -12.51 -6.74
C PHE A 86 -1.27 -11.11 -7.36
N VAL A 87 -2.50 -10.58 -7.35
CA VAL A 87 -2.81 -9.24 -7.86
C VAL A 87 -2.07 -8.13 -7.10
N LEU A 88 -1.87 -8.26 -5.77
CA LEU A 88 -1.10 -7.26 -5.00
C LEU A 88 0.35 -7.17 -5.47
N TYR A 89 1.01 -8.31 -5.66
CA TYR A 89 2.40 -8.35 -6.12
C TYR A 89 2.51 -7.94 -7.60
N ALA A 90 1.61 -8.42 -8.45
CA ALA A 90 1.56 -8.05 -9.87
C ALA A 90 1.36 -6.53 -10.07
N ASN A 91 0.50 -5.89 -9.27
CA ASN A 91 0.33 -4.43 -9.30
C ASN A 91 1.60 -3.70 -8.88
N ARG A 92 2.30 -4.18 -7.83
CA ARG A 92 3.55 -3.55 -7.40
C ARG A 92 4.63 -3.65 -8.47
N VAL A 93 4.76 -4.81 -9.11
CA VAL A 93 5.66 -4.99 -10.27
C VAL A 93 5.26 -4.05 -11.41
N HIS A 94 3.98 -4.00 -11.78
CA HIS A 94 3.49 -3.14 -12.85
C HIS A 94 3.83 -1.65 -12.63
N ASN A 95 3.63 -1.15 -11.40
CA ASN A 95 3.95 0.23 -11.06
C ASN A 95 5.45 0.53 -11.09
N MET A 96 6.30 -0.48 -10.91
CA MET A 96 7.76 -0.34 -10.93
C MET A 96 8.39 -0.58 -12.31
N LEU A 97 7.69 -1.24 -13.23
CA LEU A 97 8.15 -1.44 -14.61
C LEU A 97 8.11 -0.15 -15.43
N GLY A 98 7.20 0.75 -15.11
CA GLY A 98 6.98 1.99 -15.88
C GLY A 98 6.44 1.71 -17.29
N PRO A 99 6.55 2.70 -18.21
CA PRO A 99 6.06 2.56 -19.59
C PRO A 99 6.73 1.41 -20.33
N SER A 100 5.98 0.77 -21.22
CA SER A 100 6.47 -0.29 -22.09
C SER A 100 7.31 0.25 -23.24
N ILE A 101 8.29 -0.53 -23.72
CA ILE A 101 9.22 -0.11 -24.80
C ILE A 101 8.56 -0.01 -26.17
N ASP A 102 7.44 -0.70 -26.39
CA ASP A 102 6.68 -0.71 -27.64
C ASP A 102 5.83 0.56 -27.83
N GLY A 103 5.87 1.49 -26.86
CA GLY A 103 5.04 2.69 -26.89
C GLY A 103 3.54 2.38 -26.78
N GLY A 104 3.17 1.16 -26.37
CA GLY A 104 1.77 0.77 -26.16
C GLY A 104 1.10 1.67 -25.13
N PRO A 105 -0.15 2.09 -25.36
CA PRO A 105 -0.74 3.26 -24.69
C PRO A 105 -0.90 3.02 -23.20
N ASP A 106 -0.01 3.63 -22.41
CA ASP A 106 -0.36 4.08 -21.09
C ASP A 106 -1.12 5.41 -21.22
N LEU A 107 -2.12 5.62 -20.36
CA LEU A 107 -3.20 6.62 -20.46
C LEU A 107 -4.45 6.20 -21.25
N ARG A 108 -4.90 4.94 -21.17
CA ARG A 108 -6.33 4.69 -21.39
C ARG A 108 -7.10 5.31 -20.22
N PRO A 109 -7.96 6.33 -20.42
CA PRO A 109 -8.77 6.89 -19.34
C PRO A 109 -9.53 5.76 -18.66
N LYS A 110 -9.51 5.70 -17.32
CA LYS A 110 -10.29 4.74 -16.56
C LYS A 110 -11.78 4.95 -16.86
N GLY A 111 -12.32 4.20 -17.81
CA GLY A 111 -13.77 4.06 -17.95
C GLY A 111 -14.31 3.58 -16.61
N ARG A 112 -15.32 4.29 -16.08
CA ARG A 112 -15.90 4.01 -14.76
C ARG A 112 -16.29 2.53 -14.66
N GLY A 113 -15.68 1.80 -13.74
CA GLY A 113 -16.12 0.46 -13.33
C GLY A 113 -15.42 -0.75 -13.98
N ARG A 114 -14.55 -0.58 -14.98
CA ARG A 114 -13.82 -1.72 -15.58
C ARG A 114 -12.40 -1.84 -15.00
N PRO A 115 -12.02 -3.00 -14.41
CA PRO A 115 -10.64 -3.23 -13.98
C PRO A 115 -9.64 -3.06 -15.13
N GLN A 116 -8.55 -2.36 -14.88
CA GLN A 116 -7.45 -2.23 -15.84
C GLN A 116 -6.71 -3.56 -15.93
N ARG A 117 -6.39 -3.97 -17.16
CA ARG A 117 -5.52 -5.12 -17.39
C ARG A 117 -4.08 -4.61 -17.28
N ILE A 118 -3.37 -5.10 -16.27
CA ILE A 118 -1.98 -4.72 -15.92
C ILE A 118 -1.00 -5.71 -16.54
N LEU A 119 0.30 -5.37 -16.50
CA LEU A 119 1.38 -6.20 -17.07
C LEU A 119 1.16 -6.48 -18.57
N LEU A 120 0.70 -5.45 -19.27
CA LEU A 120 0.55 -5.46 -20.72
C LEU A 120 1.62 -4.58 -21.32
N GLY A 121 2.54 -5.19 -22.04
CA GLY A 121 3.67 -4.51 -22.63
C GLY A 121 4.89 -5.39 -22.69
N ILE A 122 5.95 -4.81 -23.24
CA ILE A 122 7.24 -5.43 -23.45
C ILE A 122 8.25 -4.64 -22.63
N TRP A 123 9.03 -5.37 -21.83
CA TRP A 123 10.18 -4.85 -21.10
C TRP A 123 11.35 -5.82 -21.24
N PRO A 124 12.60 -5.32 -21.18
CA PRO A 124 13.79 -6.18 -21.16
C PRO A 124 13.74 -7.20 -20.02
N ASP A 125 14.24 -8.41 -20.28
CA ASP A 125 14.21 -9.54 -19.34
C ASP A 125 14.94 -9.22 -18.04
N GLU A 126 16.10 -8.58 -18.12
CA GLU A 126 16.91 -8.17 -16.98
C GLU A 126 16.15 -7.17 -16.10
N HIS A 127 15.44 -6.23 -16.72
CA HIS A 127 14.63 -5.23 -16.01
C HIS A 127 13.46 -5.91 -15.30
N ILE A 128 12.72 -6.77 -15.99
CA ILE A 128 11.61 -7.53 -15.38
C ILE A 128 12.10 -8.34 -14.18
N LYS A 129 13.19 -9.10 -14.34
CA LYS A 129 13.78 -9.92 -13.27
C LYS A 129 14.21 -9.07 -12.08
N GLY A 130 14.82 -7.91 -12.32
CA GLY A 130 15.23 -6.97 -11.26
C GLY A 130 14.06 -6.42 -10.45
N VAL A 131 12.98 -6.02 -11.12
CA VAL A 131 11.76 -5.52 -10.46
C VAL A 131 11.07 -6.62 -9.66
N ILE A 132 10.89 -7.81 -10.26
CA ILE A 132 10.30 -8.96 -9.58
C ILE A 132 11.12 -9.31 -8.33
N LYS A 133 12.46 -9.35 -8.45
CA LYS A 133 13.35 -9.62 -7.31
C LYS A 133 13.09 -8.65 -6.17
N THR A 134 13.02 -7.35 -6.48
CA THR A 134 12.79 -6.28 -5.51
C THR A 134 11.40 -6.38 -4.85
N VAL A 135 10.38 -6.78 -5.60
CA VAL A 135 8.99 -6.83 -5.11
C VAL A 135 8.69 -8.09 -4.30
N VAL A 136 9.25 -9.22 -4.71
CA VAL A 136 8.89 -10.55 -4.20
C VAL A 136 9.83 -11.02 -3.09
N PHE A 137 11.12 -10.68 -3.17
CA PHE A 137 12.14 -11.18 -2.24
C PHE A 137 12.64 -10.14 -1.23
N ARG A 138 12.21 -8.88 -1.33
CA ARG A 138 12.53 -7.88 -0.30
C ARG A 138 11.72 -8.21 0.96
N ASP A 139 12.44 -8.54 2.03
CA ASP A 139 11.85 -9.07 3.25
C ASP A 139 11.08 -7.98 4.01
N ALA A 140 10.01 -8.36 4.70
CA ALA A 140 9.29 -7.46 5.62
C ALA A 140 10.17 -6.96 6.79
N LYS A 141 11.38 -7.50 6.94
CA LYS A 141 12.39 -7.08 7.92
C LYS A 141 13.20 -5.87 7.45
N ASP A 142 13.52 -5.77 6.17
CA ASP A 142 14.38 -4.68 5.64
C ASP A 142 13.68 -3.31 5.70
N LEU A 143 12.35 -3.27 5.57
CA LEU A 143 11.57 -2.04 5.77
C LEU A 143 11.63 -1.52 7.21
N LYS A 144 11.72 -2.41 8.21
CA LYS A 144 11.91 -1.99 9.60
C LYS A 144 13.33 -1.46 9.79
N GLU A 145 14.34 -2.11 9.23
CA GLU A 145 15.74 -1.70 9.40
C GLU A 145 16.04 -0.33 8.77
N GLU A 146 15.54 -0.03 7.55
CA GLU A 146 15.68 1.30 6.95
C GLU A 146 14.91 2.40 7.71
N THR A 147 13.71 2.09 8.23
CA THR A 147 12.92 3.06 9.01
C THR A 147 13.59 3.34 10.37
N PHE A 148 14.15 2.33 11.02
CA PHE A 148 14.89 2.49 12.27
C PHE A 148 16.26 3.17 12.05
N ALA A 149 16.95 2.90 10.93
CA ALA A 149 18.19 3.56 10.57
C ALA A 149 17.99 5.06 10.28
N HIS A 150 16.89 5.44 9.62
CA HIS A 150 16.62 6.85 9.35
C HIS A 150 16.18 7.64 10.61
N LEU A 151 15.70 6.95 11.65
CA LEU A 151 15.41 7.52 12.97
C LEU A 151 16.64 7.57 13.89
N SER A 152 17.66 6.73 13.68
CA SER A 152 18.85 6.68 14.54
C SER A 152 19.90 7.77 14.23
N TYR A 153 19.92 8.32 13.02
CA TYR A 153 20.90 9.34 12.60
C TYR A 153 20.40 10.80 12.72
N GLY A 154 19.39 11.05 13.55
CA GLY A 154 18.79 12.38 13.72
C GLY A 154 19.08 13.08 15.06
N ARG A 155 19.99 12.56 15.89
CA ARG A 155 20.26 13.14 17.22
C ARG A 155 21.70 13.65 17.31
N HIS A 156 22.00 14.71 16.56
CA HIS A 156 23.19 15.51 16.83
C HIS A 156 22.99 16.20 18.18
N SER A 157 23.89 15.87 19.10
CA SER A 157 24.03 16.50 20.41
C SER A 157 24.33 17.98 20.22
N VAL A 158 23.45 18.85 20.72
CA VAL A 158 23.85 20.21 21.08
C VAL A 158 24.48 20.10 22.46
N SER A 159 25.81 20.06 22.50
CA SER A 159 26.57 20.27 23.72
C SER A 159 26.70 21.77 23.96
N ILE A 160 26.14 22.18 25.10
CA ILE A 160 26.37 23.35 25.97
C ILE A 160 27.21 24.49 25.39
#